data_AF-A0A822HBC5-F1
#
_entry.id   AF-A0A822HBC5-F1
#
_cell.length_a   1.000
_cell.length_b   1.000
_cell.length_c   1.000
_cell.angle_alpha   90.00
_cell.angle_beta   90.00
_cell.angle_gamma   90.00
#
_symmetry.space_group_name_H-M   'P 1'
#
loop_
_entity.id
_entity.type
_entity.pdbx_description
1 polymer ?
#
loop_
_entity_poly.entity_id
_entity_poly.type
_entity_poly.pdbx_seq_one_letter_code
_entity_poly.pdbx_strand_id
1 'polypeptide(L)'
;SEIGFARAFVRLALERRLLSRHLSELFSHSDLLQALYKREAFLHIDIIYHVIIVPTRARATGISSTTTANSYIALAGILGSTKVIPLPSKINT
;
A
#
# COMPACT_ATOMS: atom_id res chain seq x y z
N SER A 1 9.91 -25.80 -22.39
CA SER A 1 9.07 -25.80 -21.17
C SER A 1 8.83 -24.37 -20.75
N GLU A 2 7.57 -24.00 -20.54
CA GLU A 2 7.15 -22.64 -20.12
C GLU A 2 7.87 -22.18 -18.85
N ILE A 3 8.16 -23.11 -17.94
CA ILE A 3 8.92 -22.86 -16.69
C ILE A 3 10.35 -22.41 -17.00
N GLY A 4 10.98 -22.97 -18.03
CA GLY A 4 12.33 -22.58 -18.45
C GLY A 4 12.36 -21.17 -19.04
N PHE A 5 11.34 -20.82 -19.81
CA PHE A 5 11.17 -19.48 -20.36
C PHE A 5 10.93 -18.45 -19.25
N ALA A 6 10.04 -18.74 -18.29
CA ALA A 6 9.78 -17.87 -17.15
C ALA A 6 11.04 -17.61 -16.31
N ARG A 7 11.84 -18.65 -16.05
CA ARG A 7 13.11 -18.52 -15.32
C ARG A 7 14.13 -17.66 -16.07
N ALA A 8 14.26 -17.86 -17.38
CA ALA A 8 15.15 -17.06 -18.23
C ALA A 8 14.70 -15.58 -18.27
N PHE A 9 13.39 -15.34 -18.37
CA PHE A 9 12.79 -14.01 -18.34
C PHE A 9 13.07 -13.29 -17.02
N VAL A 10 12.83 -13.94 -15.88
CA VAL A 10 13.11 -13.36 -14.56
C VAL A 10 14.58 -13.03 -14.41
N ARG A 11 15.47 -13.93 -14.83
CA ARG A 11 16.93 -13.72 -14.75
C ARG A 11 17.37 -12.52 -15.60
N LEU A 12 16.87 -12.43 -16.84
CA LEU A 12 17.14 -11.30 -17.73
C LEU A 12 16.57 -9.98 -17.16
N ALA A 13 15.38 -10.01 -16.57
CA ALA A 13 14.75 -8.84 -15.96
C ALA A 13 15.50 -8.33 -14.71
N LEU A 14 16.09 -9.24 -13.93
CA LEU A 14 16.97 -8.91 -12.81
C LEU A 14 18.30 -8.31 -13.29
N GLU A 15 18.95 -8.93 -14.28
CA GLU A 15 20.20 -8.42 -14.88
C GLU A 15 20.03 -7.00 -15.42
N ARG A 16 18.85 -6.70 -15.98
CA ARG A 16 18.51 -5.37 -16.50
C ARG A 16 17.92 -4.41 -15.46
N ARG A 17 17.72 -4.83 -14.21
CA ARG A 17 17.05 -4.05 -13.14
C ARG A 17 15.63 -3.56 -13.51
N LEU A 18 14.97 -4.24 -14.44
CA LEU A 18 13.64 -3.87 -14.94
C LEU A 18 12.53 -4.72 -14.33
N LEU A 19 12.86 -5.71 -13.49
CA LEU A 19 11.86 -6.61 -12.90
C LEU A 19 10.77 -5.84 -12.15
N SER A 20 11.14 -4.85 -11.33
CA SER A 20 10.16 -4.02 -10.62
C SER A 20 9.23 -3.26 -11.57
N ARG A 21 9.76 -2.71 -12.68
CA ARG A 21 8.95 -2.01 -13.69
C ARG A 21 7.97 -2.94 -14.39
N HIS A 22 8.42 -4.12 -14.82
CA HIS A 22 7.56 -5.10 -15.49
C HIS A 22 6.49 -5.64 -14.55
N LEU A 23 6.82 -5.88 -13.27
CA LEU A 23 5.82 -6.25 -12.28
C LEU A 23 4.84 -5.12 -12.02
N SER A 24 5.31 -3.87 -11.91
CA SER A 24 4.43 -2.72 -11.70
C SER A 24 3.48 -2.50 -12.89
N GLU A 25 3.95 -2.72 -14.11
CA GLU A 25 3.13 -2.71 -15.32
C GLU A 25 2.12 -3.86 -15.33
N LEU A 26 2.54 -5.07 -14.95
CA LEU A 26 1.63 -6.21 -14.78
C LEU A 26 0.55 -5.92 -13.72
N PHE A 27 0.92 -5.30 -12.59
CA PHE A 27 0.00 -4.90 -11.53
C PHE A 27 -0.97 -3.79 -11.96
N SER A 28 -0.62 -2.98 -12.95
CA SER A 28 -1.53 -1.98 -13.52
C SER A 28 -2.69 -2.59 -14.31
N HIS A 29 -2.58 -3.86 -14.73
CA HIS A 29 -3.59 -4.56 -15.53
C HIS A 29 -4.45 -5.48 -14.65
N SER A 30 -5.30 -4.90 -13.81
CA SER A 30 -6.17 -5.63 -12.86
C SER A 30 -7.08 -6.67 -13.52
N ASP A 31 -7.53 -6.43 -14.76
CA ASP A 31 -8.45 -7.31 -15.49
C ASP A 31 -7.78 -8.62 -15.90
N LEU A 32 -6.50 -8.55 -16.30
CA LEU A 32 -5.70 -9.73 -16.62
C LEU A 32 -5.38 -10.53 -15.34
N LEU A 33 -5.09 -9.86 -14.23
CA LEU A 33 -4.88 -10.51 -12.95
C LEU A 33 -6.14 -11.22 -12.45
N GLN A 34 -7.32 -10.65 -12.67
CA GLN A 34 -8.60 -11.30 -12.36
C GLN A 34 -8.86 -12.55 -13.21
N ALA A 35 -8.45 -12.55 -14.48
CA ALA A 35 -8.64 -13.69 -15.37
C ALA A 35 -7.62 -14.83 -15.12
N LEU A 36 -6.39 -14.50 -14.72
CA LEU A 36 -5.28 -15.46 -14.59
C LEU A 36 -5.05 -15.97 -13.16
N TYR A 37 -5.45 -15.21 -12.13
CA TYR A 37 -5.19 -15.54 -10.74
C TYR A 37 -6.48 -15.68 -9.92
N LYS A 38 -6.52 -16.70 -9.06
CA LYS A 38 -7.59 -16.84 -8.06
C LYS A 38 -7.61 -15.64 -7.12
N ARG A 39 -8.79 -15.34 -6.55
CA ARG A 39 -9.03 -14.23 -5.61
C ARG A 39 -8.09 -14.21 -4.39
N GLU A 40 -7.59 -15.38 -3.97
CA GLU A 40 -6.65 -15.57 -2.86
C GLU A 40 -5.17 -15.44 -3.27
N ALA A 41 -4.89 -15.20 -4.54
CA ALA A 41 -3.51 -15.05 -5.00
C ALA A 41 -2.94 -13.73 -4.48
N PHE A 42 -1.68 -13.77 -4.03
CA PHE A 42 -0.97 -12.60 -3.48
C PHE A 42 -1.00 -11.36 -4.39
N LEU A 43 -1.14 -11.54 -5.71
CA LEU A 43 -1.24 -10.45 -6.69
C LEU A 43 -2.61 -9.71 -6.68
N HIS A 44 -3.62 -10.24 -5.98
CA HIS A 44 -4.98 -9.68 -5.86
C HIS A 44 -5.33 -9.36 -4.39
N ILE A 45 -4.37 -9.45 -3.45
CA ILE A 45 -4.65 -9.22 -2.03
C ILE A 45 -4.68 -7.72 -1.72
N ASP A 46 -5.80 -7.25 -1.17
CA ASP A 46 -5.87 -5.99 -0.44
C ASP A 46 -5.00 -6.10 0.81
N ILE A 47 -3.86 -5.41 0.80
CA ILE A 47 -2.92 -5.41 1.93
C ILE A 47 -3.55 -4.61 3.08
N ILE A 48 -3.79 -5.27 4.21
CA ILE A 48 -4.35 -4.64 5.41
C ILE A 48 -3.22 -3.94 6.17
N TYR A 49 -3.31 -2.61 6.28
CA TYR A 49 -2.38 -1.80 7.06
C TYR A 49 -2.93 -1.52 8.46
N HIS A 50 -2.21 -1.92 9.50
CA HIS A 50 -2.54 -1.56 10.89
C HIS A 50 -1.81 -0.27 11.28
N VAL A 51 -2.53 0.85 11.30
CA VAL A 51 -1.95 2.18 11.55
C VAL A 51 -2.31 2.67 12.95
N ILE A 52 -1.31 3.14 13.71
CA ILE A 52 -1.50 3.76 15.03
C ILE A 52 -0.97 5.19 14.97
N ILE A 53 -1.82 6.16 15.35
CA ILE A 53 -1.45 7.57 15.44
C ILE A 53 -1.09 7.87 16.90
N VAL A 54 0.18 8.20 17.14
CA VAL A 54 0.68 8.56 18.47
C VAL A 54 0.95 10.06 18.49
N PRO A 55 0.00 10.90 18.97
CA PRO A 55 0.24 12.32 19.12
C PRO A 55 1.22 12.58 20.27
N THR A 56 2.13 13.54 20.10
CA THR A 56 2.98 14.00 21.19
C THR A 56 2.13 14.75 22.23
N ARG A 57 2.14 14.30 23.49
CA ARG A 57 1.56 15.08 24.58
C ARG A 57 2.49 16.26 24.87
N ALA A 58 2.11 17.48 24.47
CA ALA A 58 2.80 18.67 24.91
C ALA A 58 2.74 18.71 26.46
N ARG A 59 3.91 18.83 27.10
CA ARG A 59 4.04 18.93 28.55
C ARG A 59 3.20 20.11 29.02
N ALA A 60 2.32 19.88 29.99
CA ALA A 60 1.30 20.81 30.44
C ALA A 60 1.88 22.14 30.96
N THR A 61 2.16 23.07 30.06
CA THR A 61 2.17 24.51 30.33
C THR A 61 0.79 25.05 29.98
N GLY A 62 -0.20 24.72 30.83
CA GLY A 62 -1.48 25.42 30.98
C GLY A 62 -2.47 25.50 29.79
N ILE A 63 -2.10 25.13 28.57
CA ILE A 63 -2.99 25.24 27.40
C ILE A 63 -3.09 23.86 26.75
N SER A 64 -4.11 23.09 27.17
CA SER A 64 -4.52 21.88 26.47
C SER A 64 -5.25 22.27 25.19
N SER A 65 -4.50 22.46 24.10
CA SER A 65 -5.11 22.68 22.78
C SER A 65 -5.65 21.34 22.28
N THR A 66 -6.96 21.13 22.36
CA THR A 66 -7.59 20.02 21.65
C THR A 66 -7.51 20.28 20.15
N THR A 67 -6.98 19.36 19.35
CA THR A 67 -7.10 19.51 17.89
C THR A 67 -8.58 19.43 17.50
N THR A 68 -9.10 20.49 16.90
CA THR A 68 -10.47 20.57 16.35
C THR A 68 -10.49 20.35 14.85
N ALA A 69 -9.32 20.13 14.24
CA ALA A 69 -9.18 19.95 12.80
C ALA A 69 -9.65 18.55 12.36
N ASN A 70 -10.34 18.52 11.22
CA ASN A 70 -10.65 17.28 10.51
C ASN A 70 -9.34 16.67 10.00
N SER A 71 -8.94 15.55 10.59
CA SER A 71 -7.69 14.87 10.25
C SER A 71 -7.96 13.77 9.20
N TYR A 72 -7.04 13.56 8.27
CA TYR A 72 -7.09 12.50 7.29
C TYR A 72 -5.72 11.84 7.13
N ILE A 73 -5.68 10.63 6.58
CA ILE A 73 -4.45 9.90 6.28
C ILE A 73 -4.48 9.38 4.85
N ALA A 74 -3.34 9.37 4.19
CA ALA A 74 -3.10 8.63 2.95
C ALA A 74 -1.75 7.91 3.09
N LEU A 75 -1.72 6.62 2.78
CA LEU A 75 -0.50 5.83 2.79
C LEU A 75 0.01 5.72 1.36
N ALA A 76 1.29 5.97 1.13
CA ALA A 76 1.94 5.78 -0.15
C ALA A 76 3.16 4.87 0.00
N GLY A 77 3.34 3.96 -0.95
CA GLY A 77 4.45 3.02 -1.00
C GLY A 77 4.85 2.72 -2.44
N ILE A 78 5.83 1.82 -2.59
CA ILE A 78 6.43 1.48 -3.89
C ILE A 78 5.41 0.85 -4.85
N LEU A 79 4.44 0.10 -4.32
CA LEU A 79 3.42 -0.58 -5.12
C LEU A 79 2.15 0.26 -5.33
N GLY A 80 2.06 1.46 -4.74
CA GLY A 80 0.90 2.33 -4.91
C GLY A 80 0.57 3.16 -3.68
N SER A 81 -0.55 3.87 -3.76
CA SER A 81 -1.07 4.70 -2.66
C SER A 81 -2.51 4.35 -2.33
N THR A 82 -2.88 4.48 -1.06
CA THR A 82 -4.27 4.42 -0.63
C THR A 82 -4.99 5.72 -1.01
N LYS A 83 -6.32 5.64 -1.12
CA LYS A 83 -7.17 6.83 -1.14
C LYS A 83 -7.01 7.62 0.16
N VAL A 84 -7.42 8.89 0.15
CA VAL A 84 -7.50 9.70 1.37
C VAL A 84 -8.56 9.10 2.29
N ILE A 85 -8.16 8.73 3.50
CA ILE A 85 -9.01 8.12 4.52
C ILE A 85 -9.25 9.20 5.60
N PRO A 86 -10.49 9.72 5.73
CA PRO A 86 -10.82 10.65 6.81
C PRO A 86 -10.79 9.92 8.16
N LEU A 87 -10.17 10.54 9.16
CA LEU A 87 -10.12 10.02 10.51
C LEU A 87 -11.33 10.52 11.31
N PRO A 88 -11.93 9.68 12.17
CA PRO A 88 -13.03 10.11 13.04
C PRO A 88 -12.55 11.18 14.04
N SER A 89 -13.35 12.23 14.25
CA SER A 89 -12.99 13.44 14.99
C SER A 89 -13.08 13.30 16.52
N LYS A 90 -12.46 12.25 17.08
CA LYS A 90 -12.51 11.75 18.47
C LYS A 90 -13.50 10.58 18.64
N ILE A 91 -12.98 9.46 19.15
CA ILE A 91 -13.80 8.38 19.71
C ILE A 91 -14.16 8.86 21.12
N ASN A 92 -15.43 9.22 21.33
CA ASN A 92 -15.93 9.56 22.66
C ASN A 92 -15.67 8.35 23.58
N THR A 93 -14.73 8.53 24.51
CA THR A 93 -14.48 7.59 25.61
C THR A 93 -15.20 8.12 26.84
#